data_AF-A0A930DPP8-F1
#
_entry.id   AF-A0A930DPP8-F1
#
_cell.length_a   1.000
_cell.length_b   1.000
_cell.length_c   1.000
_cell.angle_alpha   90.00
_cell.angle_beta   90.00
_cell.angle_gamma   90.00
#
_symmetry.space_group_name_H-M   'P 1'
#
loop_
_entity.id
_entity.type
_entity.pdbx_description
1 polymer ?
#
loop_
_entity_poly.entity_id
_entity_poly.type
_entity_poly.pdbx_seq_one_letter_code
_entity_poly.pdbx_strand_id
1 'polypeptide(L)'
;MKITCRLLKYIAILFCSIFTVATIASCIINLLMGNTNDTYFHILDRAVITLIGSIIIGIVADVDFKNPIFNCLIPYLIFIILAFLYVFISGFFVELHPNAYRDIFINDTIAYIIVYVSIAIYKNRAKRKINN
;
A
#
# COMPACT_ATOMS: atom_id res chain seq x y z
N MET A 1 5.95 33.45 7.07
CA MET A 1 5.49 32.27 7.83
C MET A 1 6.36 31.07 7.43
N LYS A 2 7.26 30.59 8.30
CA LYS A 2 8.12 29.43 7.96
C LYS A 2 7.33 28.15 8.15
N ILE A 3 6.91 27.51 7.06
CA ILE A 3 6.33 26.16 7.10
C ILE A 3 7.44 25.21 7.52
N THR A 4 7.35 24.68 8.74
CA THR A 4 8.27 23.66 9.24
C THR A 4 7.90 22.29 8.67
N CYS A 5 8.90 21.44 8.39
CA CYS A 5 8.68 20.06 7.92
C CYS A 5 7.76 19.23 8.83
N ARG A 6 7.66 19.56 10.13
CA ARG A 6 6.73 18.90 11.06
C ARG A 6 5.27 19.21 10.72
N LEU A 7 4.95 20.47 10.42
CA LEU A 7 3.60 20.87 10.04
C LEU A 7 3.18 20.21 8.72
N LEU A 8 4.08 20.17 7.73
CA LEU A 8 3.80 19.51 6.45
C LEU A 8 3.50 18.01 6.62
N LYS A 9 4.30 17.30 7.43
CA LYS A 9 4.04 15.89 7.77
C LYS A 9 2.68 15.70 8.42
N TYR A 10 2.33 16.56 9.38
CA TYR A 10 1.05 16.48 10.09
C TYR A 10 -0.14 16.69 9.13
N ILE A 11 -0.07 17.70 8.27
CA ILE A 11 -1.11 17.97 7.26
C ILE A 11 -1.24 16.78 6.30
N ALA A 12 -0.13 16.22 5.82
CA ALA A 12 -0.16 15.07 4.91
C ALA A 12 -0.80 13.84 5.57
N ILE A 13 -0.45 13.53 6.82
CA ILE A 13 -1.05 12.41 7.56
C ILE A 13 -2.55 12.64 7.73
N LEU A 14 -2.97 13.83 8.17
CA LEU A 14 -4.40 14.13 8.32
C LEU A 14 -5.17 14.02 7.02
N PHE A 15 -4.65 14.60 5.93
CA PHE A 15 -5.26 14.53 4.62
C PHE A 15 -5.44 13.08 4.17
N CYS A 16 -4.39 12.27 4.23
CA CYS A 16 -4.45 10.86 3.84
C CYS A 16 -5.46 10.08 4.69
N SER A 17 -5.46 10.27 6.02
CA SER A 17 -6.37 9.58 6.92
C SER A 17 -7.84 9.94 6.63
N ILE A 18 -8.15 11.24 6.54
CA ILE A 18 -9.52 11.71 6.28
C ILE A 18 -9.99 11.25 4.90
N PHE A 19 -9.15 11.42 3.87
CA PHE A 19 -9.47 11.01 2.50
C PHE A 19 -9.72 9.50 2.40
N THR A 20 -8.89 8.68 3.07
CA THR A 20 -9.05 7.22 3.08
C THR A 20 -10.37 6.82 3.72
N VAL A 21 -10.66 7.34 4.92
CA VAL A 21 -11.91 7.03 5.65
C VAL A 21 -13.13 7.47 4.85
N ALA A 22 -13.13 8.70 4.33
CA ALA A 22 -14.25 9.24 3.57
C ALA A 22 -14.51 8.45 2.28
N THR A 23 -13.45 8.05 1.56
CA THR A 23 -13.56 7.31 0.30
C THR A 23 -14.08 5.90 0.53
N ILE A 24 -13.53 5.17 1.52
CA ILE A 24 -14.01 3.83 1.87
C ILE A 24 -15.47 3.87 2.31
N ALA A 25 -15.83 4.82 3.19
CA ALA A 25 -17.21 4.99 3.63
C ALA A 25 -18.15 5.30 2.46
N SER A 26 -17.75 6.18 1.54
CA SER A 26 -18.54 6.51 0.36
C SER A 26 -18.75 5.29 -0.56
N CYS A 27 -17.72 4.48 -0.78
CA CYS A 27 -17.83 3.25 -1.57
C CYS A 27 -18.80 2.26 -0.92
N ILE A 28 -18.69 2.04 0.39
CA ILE A 28 -19.58 1.12 1.13
C ILE A 28 -21.02 1.62 1.09
N ILE A 29 -21.27 2.90 1.35
CA ILE A 29 -22.62 3.47 1.34
C ILE A 29 -23.26 3.33 -0.04
N ASN A 30 -22.52 3.62 -1.12
CA ASN A 30 -23.03 3.47 -2.49
C ASN A 30 -23.42 2.00 -2.79
N LEU A 31 -22.58 1.05 -2.38
CA LEU A 31 -22.89 -0.38 -2.54
C LEU A 31 -24.14 -0.79 -1.74
N LEU A 32 -24.30 -0.29 -0.51
CA LEU A 32 -25.48 -0.54 0.32
C LEU A 32 -26.76 0.09 -0.25
N MET A 33 -26.64 1.22 -0.95
CA MET A 33 -27.74 1.86 -1.68
C MET A 33 -28.10 1.15 -3.00
N GLY A 34 -27.45 0.02 -3.31
CA GLY A 34 -27.69 -0.77 -4.52
C GLY A 34 -26.95 -0.26 -5.76
N ASN A 35 -26.05 0.72 -5.61
CA ASN A 35 -25.20 1.18 -6.71
C ASN A 35 -23.99 0.24 -6.86
N THR A 36 -24.20 -0.90 -7.50
CA THR A 36 -23.19 -1.96 -7.70
C THR A 36 -22.24 -1.67 -8.87
N ASN A 37 -21.88 -0.41 -9.07
CA ASN A 37 -20.88 -0.05 -10.08
C ASN A 37 -19.53 -0.71 -9.73
N ASP A 38 -18.95 -1.43 -10.68
CA ASP A 38 -17.65 -2.12 -10.57
C ASP A 38 -16.54 -1.22 -10.00
N THR A 39 -16.64 0.08 -10.28
CA THR A 39 -15.71 1.09 -9.76
C THR A 39 -15.58 1.07 -8.23
N TYR A 40 -16.69 0.92 -7.49
CA TYR A 40 -16.64 0.94 -6.01
C TYR A 40 -15.98 -0.32 -5.44
N PHE A 41 -16.25 -1.48 -6.03
CA PHE A 41 -15.57 -2.73 -5.67
C PHE A 41 -14.07 -2.63 -5.94
N HIS A 42 -13.67 -2.13 -7.13
CA HIS A 42 -12.26 -1.94 -7.46
C HIS A 42 -11.52 -0.99 -6.51
N ILE A 43 -12.18 0.08 -6.04
CA ILE A 43 -11.57 0.99 -5.05
C ILE A 43 -11.40 0.29 -3.70
N LEU A 44 -12.38 -0.51 -3.27
CA LEU A 44 -12.30 -1.28 -2.02
C LEU A 44 -11.22 -2.36 -2.09
N ASP A 45 -11.12 -3.09 -3.21
CA ASP A 45 -10.06 -4.08 -3.43
C ASP A 45 -8.67 -3.43 -3.34
N ARG A 46 -8.49 -2.28 -3.98
CA ARG A 46 -7.24 -1.49 -3.87
C ARG A 46 -6.97 -1.05 -2.44
N ALA A 47 -7.99 -0.66 -1.68
CA ALA A 47 -7.82 -0.28 -0.27
C ALA A 47 -7.33 -1.46 0.58
N VAL A 48 -7.89 -2.66 0.38
CA VAL A 48 -7.47 -3.88 1.08
C VAL A 48 -6.03 -4.24 0.74
N ILE A 49 -5.69 -4.29 -0.55
CA ILE A 49 -4.33 -4.65 -0.99
C ILE A 49 -3.29 -3.62 -0.49
N THR A 50 -3.62 -2.32 -0.56
CA THR A 50 -2.73 -1.26 -0.08
C THR A 50 -2.53 -1.33 1.44
N LEU A 51 -3.57 -1.70 2.19
CA LEU A 51 -3.46 -1.91 3.64
C LEU A 51 -2.56 -3.11 3.95
N ILE A 52 -2.74 -4.24 3.26
CA ILE A 52 -1.87 -5.42 3.38
C ILE A 52 -0.41 -5.05 3.09
N GLY A 53 -0.16 -4.36 1.97
CA GLY A 53 1.17 -3.90 1.60
C GLY A 53 1.80 -2.96 2.64
N SER A 54 1.03 -2.03 3.19
CA SER A 54 1.49 -1.09 4.22
C SER A 54 1.88 -1.81 5.51
N ILE A 55 1.10 -2.81 5.94
CA ILE A 55 1.39 -3.62 7.13
C ILE A 55 2.68 -4.42 6.93
N ILE A 56 2.83 -5.12 5.80
CA ILE A 56 4.01 -5.95 5.51
C ILE A 56 5.26 -5.08 5.43
N ILE A 57 5.20 -3.98 4.69
CA ILE A 57 6.33 -3.06 4.60
C ILE A 57 6.66 -2.49 5.97
N GLY A 58 5.67 -2.12 6.80
CA GLY A 58 5.90 -1.65 8.15
C GLY A 58 6.63 -2.67 9.03
N ILE A 59 6.14 -3.91 9.05
CA ILE A 59 6.74 -5.00 9.85
C ILE A 59 8.14 -5.35 9.36
N VAL A 60 8.30 -5.51 8.05
CA VAL A 60 9.57 -6.00 7.48
C VAL A 60 10.60 -4.88 7.34
N ALA A 61 10.19 -3.61 7.28
CA ALA A 61 11.13 -2.49 7.31
C ALA A 61 11.90 -2.41 8.63
N ASP A 62 11.42 -2.99 9.72
CA ASP A 62 12.16 -3.07 10.99
C ASP A 62 13.14 -4.27 11.03
N VAL A 63 13.07 -5.18 10.05
CA VAL A 63 14.01 -6.29 9.92
C VAL A 63 15.21 -5.86 9.09
N ASP A 64 16.38 -5.78 9.71
CA ASP A 64 17.64 -5.48 9.02
C ASP A 64 18.40 -6.78 8.69
N PHE A 65 18.12 -7.35 7.52
CA PHE A 65 18.96 -8.41 6.95
C PHE A 65 20.35 -7.85 6.59
N LYS A 66 21.40 -8.68 6.73
CA LYS A 66 22.78 -8.31 6.38
C LYS A 66 22.95 -7.92 4.91
N ASN A 67 22.17 -8.50 4.01
CA ASN A 67 22.22 -8.20 2.57
C ASN A 67 21.05 -7.29 2.17
N PRO A 68 21.32 -6.12 1.54
CA PRO A 68 20.27 -5.20 1.10
C PRO A 68 19.30 -5.80 0.07
N ILE A 69 19.72 -6.82 -0.69
CA ILE A 69 18.85 -7.52 -1.63
C ILE A 69 17.73 -8.25 -0.85
N PHE A 70 18.04 -8.90 0.27
CA PHE A 70 17.04 -9.60 1.08
C PHE A 70 16.08 -8.65 1.79
N ASN A 71 16.55 -7.46 2.18
CA ASN A 71 15.70 -6.39 2.72
C ASN A 71 14.64 -5.89 1.72
N CYS A 72 14.84 -6.10 0.42
CA CYS A 72 13.87 -5.79 -0.63
C CYS A 72 13.05 -7.03 -1.01
N LEU A 73 13.74 -8.13 -1.32
CA LEU A 73 13.12 -9.29 -1.96
C LEU A 73 12.13 -10.01 -1.03
N ILE A 74 12.50 -10.22 0.23
CA ILE A 74 11.65 -10.96 1.19
C ILE A 74 10.32 -10.24 1.43
N PRO A 75 10.28 -8.95 1.82
CA PRO A 75 9.02 -8.24 1.98
C PRO A 75 8.17 -8.21 0.70
N TYR A 76 8.80 -8.03 -0.46
CA TYR A 76 8.10 -8.06 -1.73
C TYR A 76 7.44 -9.42 -2.02
N LEU A 77 8.17 -10.52 -1.80
CA LEU A 77 7.64 -11.87 -2.01
C LEU A 77 6.46 -12.17 -1.09
N ILE A 78 6.57 -11.81 0.19
CA ILE A 78 5.47 -11.97 1.16
C ILE A 78 4.26 -11.15 0.70
N PHE A 79 4.48 -9.91 0.29
CA PHE A 79 3.43 -9.02 -0.20
C PHE A 79 2.71 -9.57 -1.43
N ILE A 80 3.45 -9.97 -2.47
CA ILE A 80 2.83 -10.41 -3.73
C ILE A 80 2.10 -11.75 -3.57
N ILE A 81 2.61 -12.65 -2.72
CA ILE A 81 1.92 -13.91 -2.38
C ILE A 81 0.58 -13.61 -1.71
N LEU A 82 0.54 -12.67 -0.77
CA LEU A 82 -0.70 -12.29 -0.08
C LEU A 82 -1.67 -11.55 -1.01
N ALA A 83 -1.18 -10.70 -1.92
CA ALA A 83 -2.01 -10.05 -2.93
C ALA A 83 -2.65 -11.09 -3.87
N PHE A 84 -1.87 -12.07 -4.35
CA PHE A 84 -2.41 -13.15 -5.18
C PHE A 84 -3.35 -14.08 -4.42
N LEU A 85 -3.07 -14.35 -3.15
CA LEU A 85 -3.97 -15.12 -2.29
C LEU A 85 -5.31 -14.38 -2.11
N TYR A 86 -5.26 -13.06 -1.93
CA TYR A 86 -6.47 -12.23 -1.86
C TYR A 86 -7.29 -12.34 -3.16
N VAL A 87 -6.67 -12.15 -4.33
CA VAL A 87 -7.36 -12.31 -5.63
C VAL A 87 -7.96 -13.71 -5.78
N PHE A 88 -7.20 -14.74 -5.40
CA PHE A 88 -7.65 -16.12 -5.46
C PHE A 88 -8.90 -16.33 -4.59
N ILE A 89 -8.91 -15.81 -3.36
CA ILE A 89 -10.07 -15.90 -2.47
C ILE A 89 -11.26 -15.11 -3.04
N SER A 90 -11.03 -13.90 -3.57
CA SER A 90 -12.08 -13.08 -4.18
C SER A 90 -12.75 -13.77 -5.37
N GLY A 91 -12.01 -14.58 -6.12
CA GLY A 91 -12.55 -15.36 -7.26
C GLY A 91 -13.60 -16.40 -6.89
N PHE A 92 -13.75 -16.77 -5.61
CA PHE A 92 -14.86 -17.63 -5.16
C PHE A 92 -16.17 -16.85 -4.97
N PHE A 93 -16.11 -15.53 -4.87
CA PHE A 93 -17.27 -14.68 -4.57
C PHE A 93 -17.68 -13.79 -5.74
N VAL A 94 -16.74 -13.43 -6.62
CA VAL A 94 -16.95 -12.50 -7.72
C VAL A 94 -16.24 -13.01 -8.98
N GLU A 95 -16.85 -12.75 -10.15
CA GLU A 95 -16.21 -13.02 -11.43
C GLU A 95 -14.97 -12.15 -11.62
N LEU A 96 -13.80 -12.79 -11.71
CA LEU A 96 -12.53 -12.09 -11.92
C LEU A 96 -12.36 -11.71 -13.38
N HIS A 97 -11.92 -10.47 -13.61
CA HIS A 97 -11.46 -10.07 -14.93
C HIS A 97 -10.31 -10.99 -15.39
N PRO A 98 -10.22 -11.37 -16.68
CA PRO A 98 -9.18 -12.28 -17.17
C PRO A 98 -7.75 -11.82 -16.87
N ASN A 99 -7.57 -10.52 -16.68
CA ASN A 99 -6.27 -9.91 -16.40
C ASN A 99 -6.04 -9.55 -14.92
N ALA A 100 -6.93 -9.93 -13.99
CA ALA A 100 -6.89 -9.48 -12.60
C ALA A 100 -5.52 -9.71 -11.93
N TYR A 101 -4.93 -10.90 -12.10
CA TYR A 101 -3.60 -11.22 -11.57
C TYR A 101 -2.48 -10.38 -12.17
N ARG A 102 -2.51 -10.14 -13.49
CA ARG A 102 -1.51 -9.32 -14.18
C ARG A 102 -1.61 -7.87 -13.72
N ASP A 103 -2.82 -7.34 -13.65
CA ASP A 103 -3.06 -5.94 -13.33
C ASP A 103 -2.61 -5.64 -11.88
N ILE A 104 -2.91 -6.53 -10.94
CA ILE A 104 -2.40 -6.47 -9.56
C ILE A 104 -0.88 -6.61 -9.52
N PHE A 105 -0.31 -7.60 -10.22
CA PHE A 105 1.13 -7.78 -10.23
C PHE A 105 1.89 -6.53 -10.70
N ILE A 106 1.49 -5.94 -11.83
CA ILE A 106 2.17 -4.77 -12.38
C ILE A 106 1.97 -3.56 -11.47
N ASN A 107 0.72 -3.25 -11.10
CA ASN A 107 0.39 -2.07 -10.31
C ASN A 107 1.10 -2.10 -8.94
N ASP A 108 1.02 -3.23 -8.26
CA ASP A 108 1.49 -3.34 -6.89
C ASP A 108 2.99 -3.52 -6.81
N THR A 109 3.63 -4.10 -7.83
CA THR A 109 5.09 -4.11 -7.94
C THR A 109 5.64 -2.71 -8.13
N ILE A 110 5.04 -1.89 -9.00
CA ILE A 110 5.46 -0.49 -9.19
C ILE A 110 5.30 0.29 -7.88
N ALA A 111 4.14 0.16 -7.21
CA ALA A 111 3.90 0.81 -5.93
C ALA A 111 4.93 0.38 -4.87
N TYR A 112 5.20 -0.92 -4.77
CA TYR A 112 6.18 -1.47 -3.85
C TYR A 112 7.58 -0.87 -4.08
N ILE A 113 8.05 -0.81 -5.33
CA ILE A 113 9.37 -0.24 -5.67
C ILE A 113 9.45 1.22 -5.22
N ILE A 114 8.41 2.03 -5.51
CA ILE A 114 8.37 3.44 -5.11
C ILE A 114 8.47 3.58 -3.58
N VAL A 115 7.71 2.79 -2.84
CA VAL A 115 7.71 2.82 -1.37
C VAL A 115 9.07 2.36 -0.81
N TYR A 116 9.62 1.26 -1.32
CA TYR A 116 10.91 0.73 -0.88
C TYR A 116 12.03 1.75 -1.11
N VAL A 117 12.11 2.36 -2.30
CA VAL A 117 13.10 3.40 -2.60
C VAL A 117 12.94 4.60 -1.65
N SER A 118 11.71 5.01 -1.37
CA SER A 118 11.42 6.10 -0.44
C SER A 118 11.93 5.81 0.99
N ILE A 119 11.70 4.58 1.47
CA ILE A 119 12.19 4.11 2.78
C ILE A 119 13.72 4.04 2.79
N ALA A 120 14.34 3.49 1.75
CA ALA A 120 15.79 3.37 1.64
C ALA A 120 16.48 4.75 1.67
N ILE A 121 15.94 5.74 0.94
CA ILE A 121 16.42 7.13 0.97
C ILE A 121 16.27 7.72 2.37
N TYR A 122 15.13 7.50 3.03
CA TYR A 122 14.88 7.99 4.39
C TYR A 122 15.89 7.41 5.40
N LYS A 123 16.06 6.08 5.42
CA LYS A 123 17.02 5.38 6.28
C LYS A 123 18.46 5.87 6.05
N ASN A 124 18.88 6.06 4.80
CA ASN A 124 20.21 6.56 4.47
C ASN A 124 20.45 7.99 4.96
N ARG A 125 19.45 8.87 4.85
CA ARG A 125 19.54 10.24 5.39
C ARG A 125 19.60 10.25 6.92
N ALA A 126 18.84 9.38 7.58
CA ALA A 126 18.87 9.25 9.04
C ALA A 126 20.25 8.78 9.54
N LYS A 127 20.85 7.77 8.91
CA LYS A 127 22.21 7.30 9.25
C LYS A 127 23.27 8.40 9.11
N ARG A 128 23.22 9.20 8.03
CA ARG A 128 24.16 10.33 7.82
C ARG A 128 24.07 11.41 8.90
N LYS A 129 22.91 11.60 9.52
CA LYS A 129 22.71 12.61 10.57
C LYS A 129 23.24 12.15 11.94
N ILE A 130 23.42 10.85 12.14
CA ILE A 130 24.00 10.28 13.38
C ILE A 130 25.53 10.28 13.31
N ASN A 131 26.11 10.16 12.11
CA ASN A 131 27.57 10.11 11.89
C ASN A 131 28.22 11.49 11.68
N ASN A 132 27.45 12.58 11.68
CA ASN A 132 27.91 13.98 11.60
C ASN A 132 27.61 14.69 12.91
#